data_AF-A0A9D5JVQ7-F1
#
_entry.id   AF-A0A9D5JVQ7-F1
#
_cell.length_a   1.000
_cell.length_b   1.000
_cell.length_c   1.000
_cell.angle_alpha   90.00
_cell.angle_beta   90.00
_cell.angle_gamma   90.00
#
_symmetry.space_group_name_H-M   'P 1'
#
loop_
_entity.id
_entity.type
_entity.pdbx_description
1 polymer ?
#
loop_
_entity_poly.entity_id
_entity_poly.type
_entity_poly.pdbx_seq_one_letter_code
_entity_poly.pdbx_strand_id
1 'polypeptide(L)'
;MLRNSSSAGVALFMVLILTTLMYLLVSTLLLVTMTEIHLADFEQRATQALYAAESSVALGISRLRTNSLYRSETSEILPVGKNIGMVTVKFYDGTNDGNGYYRSALDPSRYRLILQGVGSVPGAQSMAKRTIEREVLIKPFAIFARNSLRVRGGCTIRGNIHANGAVTLEAGTTITGDVTSSTAV
;
A
#
# COMPACT_ATOMS: atom_id res chain seq x y z
N MET A 1 83.06 13.63 13.78
CA MET A 1 81.80 13.08 13.23
C MET A 1 80.69 13.24 14.28
N LEU A 2 80.10 14.43 14.36
CA LEU A 2 78.87 14.64 15.14
C LEU A 2 77.71 14.14 14.28
N ARG A 3 77.18 12.97 14.62
CA ARG A 3 76.03 12.36 13.92
C ARG A 3 74.82 13.27 14.12
N ASN A 4 74.22 13.72 13.02
CA ASN A 4 72.92 14.38 12.96
C ASN A 4 71.84 13.48 13.60
N SER A 5 71.63 13.59 14.90
CA SER A 5 70.59 12.87 15.65
C SER A 5 69.23 13.59 15.62
N SER A 6 69.19 14.88 15.29
CA SER A 6 67.92 15.64 15.25
C SER A 6 67.02 15.26 14.08
N SER A 7 67.58 14.85 12.93
CA SER A 7 66.79 14.50 11.74
C SER A 7 66.03 13.18 11.88
N ALA A 8 66.56 12.23 12.67
CA ALA A 8 65.91 10.93 12.88
C ALA A 8 64.62 11.03 13.71
N GLY A 9 64.59 11.90 14.73
CA GLY A 9 63.40 12.12 15.55
C GLY A 9 62.26 12.80 14.78
N VAL A 10 62.61 13.79 13.95
CA VAL A 10 61.63 14.48 13.09
C VAL A 10 61.04 13.53 12.03
N ALA A 11 61.87 12.67 11.43
CA ALA A 11 61.41 11.68 10.48
C ALA A 11 60.44 10.67 11.11
N LEU A 12 60.73 10.18 12.32
CA LEU A 12 59.84 9.26 13.05
C LEU A 12 58.50 9.92 13.39
N PHE A 13 58.51 11.18 13.83
CA PHE A 13 57.28 11.93 14.12
C PHE A 13 56.43 12.15 12.87
N MET A 14 57.05 12.49 11.73
CA MET A 14 56.35 12.63 10.45
C MET A 14 55.70 11.31 10.00
N VAL A 15 56.40 10.18 10.13
CA VAL A 15 55.85 8.87 9.80
C VAL A 15 54.68 8.51 10.73
N LEU A 16 54.77 8.83 12.02
CA LEU A 16 53.68 8.59 12.97
C LEU A 16 52.43 9.41 12.65
N ILE A 17 52.60 10.70 12.31
CA ILE A 17 51.49 11.55 11.88
C ILE A 17 50.88 11.00 10.58
N LEU A 18 51.71 10.67 9.60
CA LEU A 18 51.23 10.18 8.31
C LEU A 18 50.47 8.86 8.46
N THR A 19 51.00 7.92 9.25
CA THR A 19 50.33 6.63 9.52
C THR A 19 49.03 6.82 10.29
N THR A 20 48.99 7.75 11.25
CA THR A 20 47.75 8.10 11.98
C THR A 20 46.71 8.71 11.03
N LEU A 21 47.13 9.62 10.14
CA LEU A 21 46.23 10.23 9.14
C LEU A 21 45.71 9.20 8.15
N MET A 22 46.57 8.29 7.66
CA MET A 22 46.15 7.20 6.78
C MET A 22 45.19 6.26 7.48
N TYR A 23 45.45 5.91 8.75
CA TYR A 23 44.56 5.08 9.53
C TYR A 23 43.18 5.74 9.68
N LEU A 24 43.13 7.01 10.08
CA LEU A 24 41.89 7.76 10.20
C LEU A 24 41.14 7.81 8.86
N LEU A 25 41.84 8.09 7.76
CA LEU A 25 41.23 8.16 6.43
C LEU A 25 40.63 6.81 6.03
N VAL A 26 41.36 5.70 6.20
CA VAL A 26 40.85 4.36 5.90
C VAL A 26 39.67 3.99 6.80
N SER A 27 39.74 4.27 8.11
CA SER A 27 38.63 4.01 9.02
C SER A 27 37.37 4.81 8.66
N THR A 28 37.52 6.09 8.31
CA THR A 28 36.38 6.91 7.87
C THR A 28 35.79 6.40 6.55
N LEU A 29 36.62 6.01 5.59
CA LEU A 29 36.15 5.44 4.32
C LEU A 29 35.38 4.15 4.53
N LEU A 30 35.86 3.26 5.40
CA LEU A 30 35.18 2.02 5.75
C LEU A 30 33.82 2.29 6.42
N LEU A 31 33.76 3.26 7.33
CA LEU A 31 32.51 3.66 7.99
C LEU A 31 31.50 4.18 6.96
N VAL A 32 31.92 5.10 6.07
CA VAL A 32 31.06 5.64 5.00
C VAL A 32 30.54 4.51 4.11
N THR A 33 31.41 3.63 3.66
CA THR A 33 31.02 2.48 2.82
C THR A 33 30.00 1.57 3.51
N MET A 34 30.20 1.27 4.80
CA MET A 34 29.23 0.48 5.57
C MET A 34 27.89 1.20 5.67
N THR A 35 27.88 2.51 5.94
CA THR A 35 26.63 3.27 6.01
C THR A 35 25.89 3.33 4.68
N GLU A 36 26.60 3.47 3.56
CA GLU A 36 26.00 3.46 2.22
C GLU A 36 25.40 2.10 1.88
N ILE A 37 26.08 1.00 2.20
CA ILE A 37 25.55 -0.35 1.99
C ILE A 37 24.26 -0.55 2.80
N HIS A 38 24.25 -0.12 4.06
CA HIS A 38 23.06 -0.22 4.92
C HIS A 38 21.91 0.65 4.40
N LEU A 39 22.20 1.85 3.91
CA LEU A 39 21.19 2.74 3.34
C LEU A 39 20.61 2.15 2.06
N ALA A 40 21.45 1.67 1.15
CA ALA A 40 21.02 1.05 -0.10
C ALA A 40 20.14 -0.19 0.12
N ASP A 41 20.51 -1.06 1.08
CA ASP A 41 19.69 -2.21 1.46
C ASP A 41 18.33 -1.78 2.06
N PHE A 42 18.33 -0.74 2.90
CA PHE A 42 17.09 -0.20 3.45
C PHE A 42 16.19 0.40 2.38
N GLU A 43 16.74 1.18 1.44
CA GLU A 43 15.98 1.75 0.33
C GLU A 43 15.39 0.68 -0.59
N GLN A 44 16.18 -0.35 -0.91
CA GLN A 44 15.70 -1.49 -1.69
C GLN A 44 14.51 -2.17 -1.00
N ARG A 45 14.62 -2.46 0.31
CA ARG A 45 13.54 -3.08 1.09
C ARG A 45 12.33 -2.15 1.25
N ALA A 46 12.56 -0.84 1.38
CA ALA A 46 11.48 0.14 1.45
C ALA A 46 10.68 0.22 0.15
N THR A 47 11.34 0.12 -1.01
CA THR A 47 10.70 0.04 -2.33
C THR A 47 9.94 -1.28 -2.49
N GLN A 48 10.50 -2.40 -2.05
CA GLN A 48 9.79 -3.69 -2.01
C GLN A 48 8.53 -3.62 -1.14
N ALA A 49 8.63 -3.03 0.06
CA ALA A 49 7.49 -2.83 0.95
C ALA A 49 6.42 -1.91 0.32
N LEU A 50 6.81 -0.91 -0.47
CA LEU A 50 5.87 -0.06 -1.21
C LEU A 50 5.10 -0.88 -2.26
N TYR A 51 5.78 -1.67 -3.08
CA TYR A 51 5.11 -2.55 -4.06
C TYR A 51 4.18 -3.57 -3.40
N ALA A 52 4.57 -4.10 -2.25
CA ALA A 52 3.71 -4.98 -1.45
C ALA A 52 2.46 -4.24 -0.96
N ALA A 53 2.60 -3.01 -0.48
CA ALA A 53 1.48 -2.15 -0.08
C ALA A 53 0.55 -1.84 -1.28
N GLU A 54 1.08 -1.51 -2.46
CA GLU A 54 0.25 -1.27 -3.66
C GLU A 54 -0.49 -2.54 -4.09
N SER A 55 0.19 -3.68 -4.06
CA SER A 55 -0.40 -4.98 -4.38
C SER A 55 -1.53 -5.34 -3.41
N SER A 56 -1.37 -5.02 -2.12
CA SER A 56 -2.43 -5.19 -1.13
C SER A 56 -3.67 -4.34 -1.48
N VAL A 57 -3.50 -3.07 -1.84
CA VAL A 57 -4.62 -2.22 -2.27
C VAL A 57 -5.28 -2.81 -3.52
N ALA A 58 -4.51 -3.28 -4.50
CA ALA A 58 -5.04 -3.92 -5.70
C ALA A 58 -5.83 -5.19 -5.40
N LEU A 59 -5.34 -6.04 -4.49
CA LEU A 59 -6.03 -7.22 -3.99
C LEU A 59 -7.34 -6.84 -3.30
N GLY A 60 -7.32 -5.81 -2.45
CA GLY A 60 -8.50 -5.27 -1.80
C GLY A 60 -9.55 -4.79 -2.80
N ILE A 61 -9.14 -4.05 -3.83
CA ILE A 61 -10.03 -3.62 -4.93
C ILE A 61 -10.60 -4.82 -5.67
N SER A 62 -9.78 -5.82 -5.98
CA SER A 62 -10.22 -7.05 -6.65
C SER A 62 -11.28 -7.80 -5.84
N ARG A 63 -11.03 -7.99 -4.54
CA ARG A 63 -11.98 -8.63 -3.62
C ARG A 63 -13.28 -7.86 -3.51
N LEU A 64 -13.21 -6.53 -3.44
CA LEU A 64 -14.40 -5.68 -3.43
C LEU A 64 -15.19 -5.74 -4.75
N ARG A 65 -14.52 -5.95 -5.89
CA ARG A 65 -15.20 -6.15 -7.18
C ARG A 65 -15.89 -7.52 -7.26
N THR A 66 -15.29 -8.55 -6.69
CA THR A 66 -15.86 -9.91 -6.65
C THR A 66 -17.01 -10.00 -5.64
N ASN A 67 -16.86 -9.38 -4.48
CA ASN A 67 -17.88 -9.28 -3.45
C ASN A 67 -17.83 -7.89 -2.82
N SER A 68 -18.81 -7.06 -3.17
CA SER A 68 -18.92 -5.69 -2.70
C SER A 68 -19.19 -5.52 -1.21
N LEU A 69 -19.67 -6.58 -0.56
CA LEU A 69 -19.90 -6.62 0.88
C LEU A 69 -18.64 -7.06 1.64
N TYR A 70 -17.55 -7.39 0.92
CA TYR A 70 -16.29 -7.77 1.53
C TYR A 70 -15.66 -6.58 2.26
N ARG A 71 -15.79 -6.56 3.59
CA ARG A 71 -15.26 -5.49 4.45
C ARG A 71 -14.29 -6.00 5.53
N SER A 72 -13.83 -7.25 5.41
CA SER A 72 -12.99 -7.89 6.40
C SER A 72 -11.51 -7.64 6.12
N GLU A 73 -10.73 -7.37 7.18
CA GLU A 73 -9.28 -7.27 7.07
C GLU A 73 -8.70 -8.57 6.50
N THR A 74 -7.87 -8.44 5.48
CA THR A 74 -7.16 -9.58 4.87
C THR A 74 -5.69 -9.41 5.11
N SER A 75 -5.01 -10.46 5.57
CA SER A 75 -3.56 -10.53 5.54
C SER A 75 -3.13 -11.72 4.69
N GLU A 76 -2.27 -11.48 3.71
CA GLU A 76 -1.66 -12.50 2.87
C GLU A 76 -0.14 -12.39 2.91
N ILE A 77 0.50 -13.54 2.76
CA ILE A 77 1.95 -13.64 2.64
C ILE A 77 2.28 -13.73 1.15
N LEU A 78 3.06 -12.78 0.66
CA LEU A 78 3.43 -12.70 -0.76
C LEU A 78 4.95 -12.68 -0.91
N PRO A 79 5.52 -13.39 -1.91
CA PRO A 79 6.92 -13.24 -2.24
C PRO A 79 7.14 -11.85 -2.85
N VAL A 80 8.08 -11.09 -2.28
CA VAL A 80 8.47 -9.75 -2.75
C VAL A 80 9.96 -9.77 -3.08
N GLY A 81 10.27 -10.15 -4.31
CA GLY A 81 11.65 -10.43 -4.74
C GLY A 81 12.19 -11.68 -4.04
N LYS A 82 13.29 -11.54 -3.30
CA LYS A 82 13.90 -12.64 -2.51
C LYS A 82 13.33 -12.77 -1.09
N ASN A 83 12.51 -11.81 -0.66
CA ASN A 83 11.98 -11.73 0.70
C ASN A 83 10.51 -12.16 0.73
N ILE A 84 10.05 -12.55 1.92
CA ILE A 84 8.63 -12.81 2.19
C ILE A 84 8.02 -11.53 2.74
N GLY A 85 7.06 -10.97 2.03
CA GLY A 85 6.31 -9.80 2.46
C GLY A 85 4.97 -10.20 3.09
N MET A 86 4.56 -9.45 4.11
CA MET A 86 3.18 -9.50 4.61
C MET A 86 2.41 -8.33 4.02
N VAL A 87 1.21 -8.63 3.54
CA VAL A 87 0.34 -7.73 2.79
C VAL A 87 -0.99 -7.72 3.51
N THR A 88 -1.31 -6.58 4.14
CA THR A 88 -2.56 -6.42 4.89
C THR A 88 -3.43 -5.35 4.26
N VAL A 89 -4.70 -5.68 4.04
CA VAL A 89 -5.72 -4.74 3.55
C VAL A 89 -6.72 -4.49 4.66
N LYS A 90 -6.87 -3.23 5.03
CA LYS A 90 -7.93 -2.77 5.94
C LYS A 90 -8.94 -1.94 5.18
N PHE A 91 -10.22 -2.16 5.48
CA PHE A 91 -11.33 -1.41 4.91
C PHE A 91 -11.87 -0.47 5.98
N TYR A 92 -11.84 0.82 5.68
CA TYR A 92 -12.55 1.82 6.46
C TYR A 92 -13.75 2.28 5.66
N ASP A 93 -14.92 2.30 6.28
CA ASP A 93 -16.06 3.01 5.72
C ASP A 93 -15.68 4.49 5.64
N GLY A 94 -15.80 5.12 4.47
CA GLY A 94 -15.46 6.54 4.26
C GLY A 94 -16.31 7.52 5.08
N THR A 95 -17.21 6.99 5.91
CA THR A 95 -17.95 7.68 6.96
C THR A 95 -17.21 7.76 8.31
N ASN A 96 -16.09 7.02 8.48
CA ASN A 96 -15.30 7.01 9.70
C ASN A 96 -13.81 7.22 9.37
N ASP A 97 -13.39 8.48 9.38
CA ASP A 97 -12.01 8.94 9.19
C ASP A 97 -11.14 8.81 10.46
N GLY A 98 -11.62 8.09 11.48
CA GLY A 98 -10.94 7.98 12.77
C GLY A 98 -11.04 9.23 13.65
N ASN A 99 -11.69 10.30 13.19
CA ASN A 99 -11.84 11.57 13.92
C ASN A 99 -13.27 11.81 14.44
N GLY A 100 -14.19 10.86 14.25
CA GLY A 100 -15.57 10.96 14.73
C GLY A 100 -16.47 11.94 13.96
N TYR A 101 -16.02 12.48 12.82
CA TYR A 101 -16.81 13.38 11.99
C TYR A 101 -17.49 12.66 10.83
N TYR A 102 -18.76 12.36 11.01
CA TYR A 102 -19.64 11.78 10.00
C TYR A 102 -19.90 12.76 8.85
N ARG A 103 -19.31 12.55 7.67
CA ARG A 103 -19.90 13.11 6.43
C ARG A 103 -21.02 12.18 5.96
N SER A 104 -22.17 12.32 6.62
CA SER A 104 -23.45 11.80 6.18
C SER A 104 -23.84 12.48 4.86
N ALA A 105 -23.74 11.73 3.76
CA ALA A 105 -24.58 11.80 2.55
C ALA A 105 -23.77 11.31 1.33
N LEU A 106 -23.39 10.04 1.32
CA LEU A 106 -23.20 9.36 0.05
C LEU A 106 -24.54 8.71 -0.31
N ASP A 107 -24.93 8.87 -1.57
CA ASP A 107 -26.06 8.17 -2.17
C ASP A 107 -25.95 6.67 -1.81
N PRO A 108 -27.01 6.02 -1.29
CA PRO A 108 -27.00 4.60 -0.92
C PRO A 108 -26.52 3.66 -2.05
N SER A 109 -26.40 4.19 -3.28
CA SER A 109 -25.83 3.54 -4.45
C SER A 109 -24.29 3.58 -4.60
N ARG A 110 -23.55 4.22 -3.69
CA ARG A 110 -22.09 4.34 -3.80
C ARG A 110 -21.40 4.11 -2.47
N TYR A 111 -20.55 3.10 -2.44
CA TYR A 111 -19.70 2.84 -1.28
C TYR A 111 -18.39 3.58 -1.46
N ARG A 112 -18.07 4.49 -0.54
CA ARG A 112 -16.75 5.09 -0.39
C ARG A 112 -15.99 4.30 0.66
N LEU A 113 -14.89 3.68 0.25
CA LEU A 113 -14.06 2.86 1.12
C LEU A 113 -12.64 3.42 1.09
N ILE A 114 -12.00 3.52 2.25
CA ILE A 114 -10.56 3.75 2.31
C ILE A 114 -9.92 2.38 2.47
N LEU A 115 -9.10 2.00 1.50
CA LEU A 115 -8.28 0.80 1.56
C LEU A 115 -6.92 1.20 2.06
N GLN A 116 -6.53 0.69 3.23
CA GLN A 116 -5.17 0.81 3.70
C GLN A 116 -4.42 -0.46 3.38
N GLY A 117 -3.42 -0.33 2.54
CA GLY A 117 -2.48 -1.38 2.19
C GLY A 117 -1.20 -1.29 2.99
N VAL A 118 -0.82 -2.35 3.67
CA VAL A 118 0.41 -2.42 4.46
C VAL A 118 1.32 -3.48 3.85
N GLY A 119 2.50 -3.05 3.41
CA GLY A 119 3.57 -3.94 2.97
C GLY A 119 4.70 -3.93 3.98
N SER A 120 5.16 -5.11 4.41
CA SER A 120 6.32 -5.23 5.29
C SER A 120 7.31 -6.25 4.78
N VAL A 121 8.59 -5.87 4.73
CA VAL A 121 9.69 -6.71 4.24
C VAL A 121 10.75 -6.84 5.35
N PRO A 122 11.00 -8.06 5.86
CA PRO A 122 12.03 -8.28 6.87
C PRO A 122 13.44 -8.13 6.28
N GLY A 123 14.39 -7.73 7.11
CA GLY A 123 15.82 -7.78 6.80
C GLY A 123 16.62 -8.10 8.07
N ALA A 124 17.94 -8.24 7.92
CA ALA A 124 18.79 -8.77 8.99
C ALA A 124 18.75 -7.96 10.31
N GLN A 125 18.53 -6.65 10.23
CA GLN A 125 18.60 -5.74 11.39
C GLN A 125 17.29 -4.97 11.62
N SER A 126 16.40 -4.92 10.63
CA SER A 126 15.18 -4.11 10.70
C SER A 126 14.13 -4.61 9.72
N MET A 127 12.88 -4.21 9.92
CA MET A 127 11.80 -4.43 8.97
C MET A 127 11.49 -3.12 8.25
N ALA A 128 11.45 -3.15 6.91
CA ALA A 128 10.92 -2.03 6.15
C ALA A 128 9.40 -2.17 6.08
N LYS A 129 8.67 -1.14 6.51
CA LYS A 129 7.20 -1.10 6.48
C LYS A 129 6.73 0.12 5.71
N ARG A 130 5.81 -0.07 4.77
CA ARG A 130 5.12 1.00 4.04
C ARG A 130 3.62 0.81 4.18
N THR A 131 2.93 1.93 4.32
CA THR A 131 1.47 1.99 4.36
C THR A 131 1.02 2.93 3.24
N ILE A 132 0.07 2.49 2.44
CA ILE A 132 -0.58 3.30 1.41
C ILE A 132 -2.07 3.31 1.71
N GLU A 133 -2.68 4.47 1.60
CA GLU A 133 -4.14 4.59 1.69
C GLU A 133 -4.68 5.02 0.34
N ARG A 134 -5.76 4.36 -0.08
CA ARG A 134 -6.45 4.69 -1.31
C ARG A 134 -7.94 4.72 -1.08
N GLU A 135 -8.55 5.85 -1.43
CA GLU A 135 -9.99 5.95 -1.53
C GLU A 135 -10.49 5.22 -2.79
N VAL A 136 -11.49 4.37 -2.61
CA VAL A 136 -12.12 3.62 -3.69
C VAL A 136 -13.63 3.83 -3.61
N LEU A 137 -14.19 4.23 -4.74
CA LEU A 137 -15.62 4.35 -4.94
C LEU A 137 -16.14 3.11 -5.67
N ILE A 138 -17.08 2.40 -5.08
CA ILE A 138 -17.63 1.17 -5.66
C ILE A 138 -19.12 1.33 -5.90
N LYS A 139 -19.53 0.94 -7.11
CA LYS A 139 -20.91 0.76 -7.52
C LYS A 139 -21.16 -0.74 -7.65
N PRO A 140 -21.70 -1.41 -6.63
CA PRO A 140 -21.76 -2.86 -6.61
C PRO A 140 -23.01 -3.39 -7.27
N PHE A 141 -23.37 -2.80 -8.41
CA PHE A 141 -24.54 -3.16 -9.16
C PHE A 141 -24.10 -3.68 -10.51
N ALA A 142 -24.58 -4.86 -10.88
CA ALA A 142 -24.55 -5.35 -12.24
C ALA A 142 -25.24 -4.36 -13.19
N ILE A 143 -26.28 -3.66 -12.71
CA ILE A 143 -26.94 -2.59 -13.45
C ILE A 143 -27.19 -1.40 -12.52
N PHE A 144 -26.62 -0.25 -12.85
CA PHE A 144 -26.91 1.02 -12.17
C PHE A 144 -27.52 2.02 -13.16
N ALA A 145 -28.68 2.57 -12.82
CA ALA A 145 -29.31 3.65 -13.56
C ALA A 145 -29.40 4.91 -12.68
N ARG A 146 -29.00 6.07 -13.22
CA ARG A 146 -29.07 7.32 -12.45
C ARG A 146 -30.50 7.73 -12.11
N ASN A 147 -31.48 7.46 -12.97
CA ASN A 147 -32.87 7.90 -12.78
C ASN A 147 -33.82 6.71 -12.67
N SER A 148 -34.10 6.02 -13.77
CA SER A 148 -34.96 4.84 -13.77
C SER A 148 -34.37 3.74 -14.63
N LEU A 149 -34.69 2.50 -14.31
CA LEU A 149 -34.32 1.32 -15.07
C LEU A 149 -35.59 0.63 -15.54
N ARG A 150 -35.74 0.38 -16.84
CA ARG A 150 -36.81 -0.47 -17.38
C ARG A 150 -36.22 -1.56 -18.27
N VAL A 151 -36.52 -2.83 -17.99
CA VAL A 151 -36.07 -3.99 -18.76
C VAL A 151 -37.30 -4.84 -19.13
N ARG A 152 -37.38 -5.39 -20.34
CA ARG A 152 -38.52 -6.21 -20.82
C ARG A 152 -38.02 -7.42 -21.63
N GLY A 153 -38.45 -8.65 -21.29
CA GLY A 153 -38.21 -9.84 -22.12
C GLY A 153 -36.95 -10.65 -21.77
N GLY A 154 -37.05 -11.93 -21.37
CA GLY A 154 -35.99 -12.95 -21.36
C GLY A 154 -34.71 -12.64 -20.59
N CYS A 155 -34.77 -12.03 -19.40
CA CYS A 155 -33.56 -11.62 -18.69
C CYS A 155 -33.03 -12.65 -17.67
N THR A 156 -31.72 -12.80 -17.59
CA THR A 156 -31.06 -13.46 -16.45
C THR A 156 -29.94 -12.53 -16.02
N ILE A 157 -30.06 -11.95 -14.83
CA ILE A 157 -29.13 -10.95 -14.30
C ILE A 157 -28.50 -11.55 -13.05
N ARG A 158 -27.17 -11.67 -13.06
CA ARG A 158 -26.40 -12.13 -11.90
C ARG A 158 -25.70 -10.95 -11.26
N GLY A 159 -26.23 -10.50 -10.13
CA GLY A 159 -25.70 -9.37 -9.36
C GLY A 159 -26.78 -8.32 -9.08
N ASN A 160 -26.40 -7.32 -8.29
CA ASN A 160 -27.36 -6.35 -7.77
C ASN A 160 -27.77 -5.33 -8.83
N ILE A 161 -28.94 -4.74 -8.68
CA ILE A 161 -29.51 -3.73 -9.56
C ILE A 161 -29.88 -2.52 -8.71
N HIS A 162 -29.58 -1.32 -9.22
CA HIS A 162 -29.98 -0.08 -8.58
C HIS A 162 -30.46 0.98 -9.57
N ALA A 163 -31.50 1.73 -9.20
CA ALA A 163 -31.81 3.01 -9.83
C ALA A 163 -32.17 4.08 -8.79
N ASN A 164 -31.79 5.34 -8.98
CA ASN A 164 -32.23 6.44 -8.09
C ASN A 164 -33.67 6.90 -8.38
N GLY A 165 -34.51 5.98 -8.84
CA GLY A 165 -35.92 6.16 -9.16
C GLY A 165 -36.49 4.80 -9.51
N ALA A 166 -37.48 4.71 -10.39
CA ALA A 166 -38.17 3.44 -10.62
C ALA A 166 -37.27 2.36 -11.24
N VAL A 167 -37.30 1.15 -10.68
CA VAL A 167 -36.81 -0.07 -11.34
C VAL A 167 -38.02 -0.88 -11.82
N THR A 168 -38.08 -1.19 -13.10
CA THR A 168 -39.13 -1.97 -13.76
C THR A 168 -38.46 -3.08 -14.56
N LEU A 169 -38.79 -4.34 -14.31
CA LEU A 169 -38.22 -5.49 -15.01
C LEU A 169 -39.39 -6.36 -15.48
N GLU A 170 -39.36 -6.83 -16.72
CA GLU A 170 -40.49 -7.49 -17.34
C GLU A 170 -40.07 -8.73 -18.15
N ALA A 171 -41.04 -9.37 -18.82
CA ALA A 171 -41.20 -10.82 -18.81
C ALA A 171 -39.98 -11.67 -19.14
N GLY A 172 -39.67 -12.70 -18.34
CA GLY A 172 -38.55 -13.63 -18.53
C GLY A 172 -37.31 -13.32 -17.67
N THR A 173 -37.47 -12.48 -16.65
CA THR A 173 -36.37 -11.98 -15.79
C THR A 173 -36.09 -12.87 -14.58
N THR A 174 -34.86 -13.33 -14.41
CA THR A 174 -34.30 -14.01 -13.23
C THR A 174 -33.18 -13.15 -12.66
N ILE A 175 -33.16 -12.92 -11.35
CA ILE A 175 -32.13 -12.11 -10.70
C ILE A 175 -31.58 -12.91 -9.52
N THR A 176 -30.27 -13.03 -9.43
CA THR A 176 -29.58 -13.72 -8.32
C THR A 176 -28.87 -12.72 -7.39
N GLY A 177 -29.38 -11.51 -7.28
CA GLY A 177 -28.85 -10.41 -6.49
C GLY A 177 -29.96 -9.43 -6.07
N ASP A 178 -29.60 -8.39 -5.34
CA ASP A 178 -30.56 -7.45 -4.75
C ASP A 178 -31.03 -6.40 -5.75
N VAL A 179 -32.32 -6.09 -5.74
CA VAL A 179 -32.88 -4.95 -6.50
C VAL A 179 -33.20 -3.84 -5.52
N THR A 180 -32.55 -2.70 -5.70
CA THR A 180 -32.73 -1.52 -4.85
C THR A 180 -33.16 -0.33 -5.70
N SER A 181 -33.96 0.55 -5.09
CA SER A 181 -34.22 1.87 -5.64
C SER A 181 -34.12 2.90 -4.53
N SER A 182 -33.58 4.06 -4.83
CA SER A 182 -33.62 5.22 -3.94
C SER A 182 -34.42 6.33 -4.62
N THR A 183 -35.02 7.23 -3.87
CA THR A 183 -35.62 8.46 -4.42
C THR A 183 -34.67 9.66 -4.26
N ALA A 184 -33.41 9.38 -3.93
CA ALA A 184 -32.42 10.41 -3.65
C ALA A 184 -31.96 11.06 -4.96
N VAL A 185 -32.43 12.29 -5.16
CA VAL A 185 -31.98 13.26 -6.18
C VAL A 185 -30.56 13.72 -5.88
#